data_AF-A0A1H0W5F8-F1
#
_entry.id   AF-A0A1H0W5F8-F1
#
_cell.length_a   1.000
_cell.length_b   1.000
_cell.length_c   1.000
_cell.angle_alpha   90.00
_cell.angle_beta   90.00
_cell.angle_gamma   90.00
#
_symmetry.space_group_name_H-M   'P 1'
#
loop_
_entity.id
_entity.type
_entity.pdbx_description
1 polymer ?
#
loop_
_entity_poly.entity_id
_entity_poly.type
_entity_poly.pdbx_seq_one_letter_code
_entity_poly.pdbx_strand_id
1 'polypeptide(L)'
;MKATNRFSIHFKLRAERTKDGFAPVFLGLVVDGTKSYMALKNFQADTEHWDKIKGGGRKDTRQGRAINEYLDEVRMTIRGHYRDMELNGERITSDTLKDAFLGNVQDGAPIMFSELIAYHNEQALALLSIGTMRHYYVTQRYLIKFFNLKYKREDIALSALNYKFISDFEIFLHNHKPVDHQKPMDTNGVLKHLVRLKKMVNLAISLSWIEKDPFKGFKMKKKKVEKEFLNEWELESIERKMFKIERLAMVRDMFVFCCYTGLSYVDLMNLRPEHIVKGIDGEPWIKTFRQKTSIPVNTPLLISAQNILTSYAGNIRAISKGMIFPLLSNQKMNSYLKEIADFCGIKKNLTFHIARHTFATTITLSNGVPIETVSKMLGHTKIATTQIYARVLEKKVSDDMAILRKKLA
;
A
#
# COMPACT_ATOMS: atom_id res chain seq x y z
N MET A 1 -3.50 26.52 38.00
CA MET A 1 -4.59 25.65 37.51
C MET A 1 -5.67 26.54 36.89
N LYS A 2 -5.84 26.53 35.56
CA LYS A 2 -6.96 27.21 34.90
C LYS A 2 -8.10 26.20 34.77
N ALA A 3 -9.10 26.27 35.64
CA ALA A 3 -10.36 25.57 35.43
C ALA A 3 -11.14 26.32 34.34
N THR A 4 -11.44 25.70 33.20
CA THR A 4 -12.38 26.34 32.25
C THR A 4 -13.09 25.41 31.27
N ASN A 5 -13.30 24.12 31.60
CA ASN A 5 -14.36 23.41 30.90
C ASN A 5 -15.70 23.76 31.54
N ARG A 6 -16.60 24.43 30.81
CA ARG A 6 -17.96 24.75 31.31
C ARG A 6 -18.82 23.50 31.18
N PHE A 7 -18.74 22.61 32.17
CA PHE A 7 -19.58 21.43 32.28
C PHE A 7 -20.85 21.72 33.09
N SER A 8 -22.01 21.41 32.53
CA SER A 8 -23.28 21.48 33.26
C SER A 8 -24.27 20.40 32.84
N ILE A 9 -25.06 19.95 33.81
CA ILE A 9 -26.07 18.90 33.68
C ILE A 9 -27.43 19.50 34.02
N HIS A 10 -28.39 19.37 33.11
CA HIS A 10 -29.75 19.87 33.33
C HIS A 10 -30.78 18.81 32.95
N PHE A 11 -31.93 18.85 33.59
CA PHE A 11 -33.04 17.96 33.27
C PHE A 11 -34.27 18.75 32.85
N LYS A 12 -34.98 18.25 31.84
CA LYS A 12 -36.19 18.88 31.32
C LYS A 12 -37.29 17.83 31.17
N LEU A 13 -38.43 18.09 31.80
CA LEU A 13 -39.65 17.30 31.61
C LEU A 13 -40.27 17.62 30.24
N ARG A 14 -40.64 16.60 29.46
CA ARG A 14 -41.40 16.77 28.22
C ARG A 14 -42.90 16.63 28.51
N ALA A 15 -43.48 17.66 29.08
CA ALA A 15 -44.91 17.70 29.43
C ALA A 15 -45.86 17.45 28.24
N GLU A 16 -45.42 17.75 27.02
CA GLU A 16 -46.16 17.46 25.77
C GLU A 16 -46.33 15.95 25.49
N ARG A 17 -45.57 15.09 26.18
CA ARG A 17 -45.61 13.63 26.05
C ARG A 17 -46.14 12.96 27.33
N THR A 18 -46.99 13.66 28.08
CA THR A 18 -47.59 13.14 29.32
C THR A 18 -48.60 12.04 28.99
N LYS A 19 -48.51 10.93 29.71
CA LYS A 19 -49.50 9.85 29.70
C LYS A 19 -49.74 9.43 31.14
N ASP A 20 -51.01 9.35 31.55
CA ASP A 20 -51.43 8.92 32.89
C ASP A 20 -50.77 9.73 34.04
N GLY A 21 -50.55 11.04 33.82
CA GLY A 21 -49.94 11.95 34.81
C GLY A 21 -48.39 11.95 34.84
N PHE A 22 -47.75 11.05 34.09
CA PHE A 22 -46.30 10.91 34.01
C PHE A 22 -45.76 11.37 32.66
N ALA A 23 -44.58 12.00 32.68
CA ALA A 23 -43.92 12.47 31.46
C ALA A 23 -42.43 12.05 31.42
N PRO A 24 -41.87 11.78 30.23
CA PRO A 24 -40.47 11.43 30.09
C PRO A 24 -39.57 12.61 30.43
N VAL A 25 -38.45 12.32 31.10
CA VAL A 25 -37.42 13.30 31.45
C VAL A 25 -36.26 13.22 30.47
N PHE A 26 -35.82 14.39 30.00
CA PHE A 26 -34.66 14.53 29.14
C PHE A 26 -33.48 15.08 29.93
N LEU A 27 -32.34 14.44 29.77
CA LEU A 27 -31.03 14.91 30.20
C LEU A 27 -30.44 15.83 29.13
N GLY A 28 -29.94 16.99 29.54
CA GLY A 28 -29.15 17.90 28.74
C GLY A 28 -27.75 18.06 29.30
N LEU A 29 -26.75 17.76 28.47
CA LEU A 29 -25.33 17.92 28.78
C LEU A 29 -24.79 19.13 28.03
N VAL A 30 -24.05 20.00 28.72
CA VAL A 30 -23.32 21.11 28.09
C VAL A 30 -21.86 21.00 28.47
N VAL A 31 -20.98 20.94 27.45
CA VAL A 31 -19.53 20.97 27.60
C VAL A 31 -19.00 22.02 26.63
N ASP A 32 -18.38 23.07 27.16
CA ASP A 32 -17.75 24.16 26.40
C ASP A 32 -18.66 24.79 25.34
N GLY A 33 -19.92 24.97 25.71
CA GLY A 33 -20.94 25.59 24.87
C GLY A 33 -21.64 24.63 23.90
N THR A 34 -21.14 23.41 23.73
CA THR A 34 -21.77 22.37 22.91
C THR A 34 -22.80 21.61 23.75
N LYS A 35 -24.00 21.40 23.21
CA LYS A 35 -25.14 20.81 23.92
C LYS A 35 -25.54 19.49 23.29
N SER A 36 -25.77 18.47 24.12
CA SER A 36 -26.39 17.21 23.70
C SER A 36 -27.58 16.88 24.60
N TYR A 37 -28.61 16.27 24.02
CA TYR A 37 -29.83 15.89 24.73
C TYR A 37 -30.14 14.41 24.51
N MET A 38 -30.72 13.78 25.53
CA MET A 38 -31.20 12.41 25.48
C MET A 38 -32.35 12.18 26.45
N ALA A 39 -33.23 11.22 26.14
CA ALA A 39 -34.28 10.78 27.06
C ALA A 39 -33.72 9.79 28.08
N LEU A 40 -34.14 9.89 29.34
CA LEU A 40 -33.91 8.86 30.36
C LEU A 40 -34.92 7.74 30.15
N LYS A 41 -34.54 6.73 29.34
CA LYS A 41 -35.48 5.75 28.76
C LYS A 41 -36.34 5.00 29.79
N ASN A 42 -35.81 4.74 30.98
CA ASN A 42 -36.49 3.96 32.03
C ASN A 42 -37.02 4.86 33.17
N PHE A 43 -37.14 6.17 32.95
CA PHE A 43 -37.61 7.11 33.96
C PHE A 43 -38.65 8.07 33.41
N GLN A 44 -39.81 8.07 34.07
CA GLN A 44 -40.86 9.06 33.88
C GLN A 44 -41.11 9.75 35.22
N ALA A 45 -41.29 11.06 35.17
CA ALA A 45 -41.57 11.84 36.36
C ALA A 45 -43.04 12.26 36.38
N ASP A 46 -43.62 12.22 37.57
CA ASP A 46 -44.92 12.79 37.85
C ASP A 46 -44.90 14.30 37.58
N THR A 47 -45.83 14.75 36.75
CA THR A 47 -45.92 16.14 36.29
C THR A 47 -46.34 17.12 37.39
N GLU A 48 -47.13 16.69 38.39
CA GLU A 48 -47.59 17.55 39.50
C GLU A 48 -46.45 17.86 40.46
N HIS A 49 -45.61 16.85 40.69
CA HIS A 49 -44.50 16.87 41.62
C HIS A 49 -43.18 17.36 40.98
N TRP A 50 -43.21 17.84 39.74
CA TRP A 50 -42.05 18.40 39.04
C TRP A 50 -41.96 19.94 39.16
N ASP A 51 -40.79 20.45 39.50
CA ASP A 51 -40.44 21.87 39.47
C ASP A 51 -39.77 22.21 38.12
N LYS A 52 -40.52 22.91 37.26
CA LYS A 52 -40.07 23.29 35.91
C LYS A 52 -38.87 24.23 35.91
N ILE A 53 -38.74 25.09 36.92
CA ILE A 53 -37.66 26.10 36.99
C ILE A 53 -36.36 25.41 37.42
N LYS A 54 -36.44 24.53 38.42
CA LYS A 54 -35.26 23.82 38.93
C LYS A 54 -34.86 22.62 38.07
N GLY A 55 -35.76 22.10 37.25
CA GLY A 55 -35.52 20.91 36.45
C GLY A 55 -35.32 19.68 37.34
N GLY A 56 -36.25 19.45 38.27
CA GLY A 56 -36.24 18.33 39.20
C GLY A 56 -37.56 18.20 39.96
N GLY A 57 -37.62 17.35 40.98
CA GLY A 57 -38.81 17.18 41.81
C GLY A 57 -38.96 18.26 42.89
N ARG A 58 -40.21 18.54 43.29
CA ARG A 58 -40.55 19.46 44.37
C ARG A 58 -40.09 18.90 45.73
N LYS A 59 -39.31 19.66 46.51
CA LYS A 59 -38.63 19.16 47.72
C LYS A 59 -39.55 18.90 48.92
N ASP A 60 -40.68 19.61 48.97
CA ASP A 60 -41.71 19.53 49.99
C ASP A 60 -42.52 18.22 49.92
N THR A 61 -42.56 17.56 48.76
CA THR A 61 -43.33 16.31 48.57
C THR A 61 -42.45 15.07 48.60
N ARG A 62 -43.01 13.93 49.04
CA ARG A 62 -42.29 12.65 49.06
C ARG A 62 -41.94 12.19 47.65
N GLN A 63 -42.88 12.34 46.72
CA GLN A 63 -42.73 11.99 45.31
C GLN A 63 -41.66 12.85 44.63
N GLY A 64 -41.64 14.16 44.90
CA GLY A 64 -40.61 15.04 44.36
C GLY A 64 -39.21 14.77 44.95
N ARG A 65 -39.10 14.32 46.21
CA ARG A 65 -37.83 13.83 46.76
C ARG A 65 -37.33 12.56 46.05
N ALA A 66 -38.20 11.58 45.81
CA ALA A 66 -37.85 10.37 45.07
C ALA A 66 -37.40 10.67 43.61
N ILE A 67 -38.02 11.65 42.95
CA ILE A 67 -37.55 12.14 41.64
C ILE A 67 -36.11 12.68 41.75
N ASN A 68 -35.82 13.48 42.77
CA ASN A 68 -34.49 14.06 42.94
C ASN A 68 -33.42 13.01 43.25
N GLU A 69 -33.74 11.99 44.06
CA GLU A 69 -32.82 10.87 44.35
C GLU A 69 -32.33 10.21 43.06
N TYR A 70 -33.25 9.84 42.15
CA TYR A 70 -32.89 9.27 40.85
C TYR A 70 -32.06 10.24 39.99
N LEU A 71 -32.44 11.52 39.93
CA LEU A 71 -31.70 12.50 39.13
C LEU A 71 -30.29 12.75 39.69
N ASP A 72 -30.11 12.65 41.02
CA ASP A 72 -28.81 12.77 41.67
C ASP A 72 -27.92 11.56 41.38
N GLU A 73 -28.46 10.34 41.37
CA GLU A 73 -27.74 9.15 40.89
C GLU A 73 -27.24 9.34 39.45
N VAL A 74 -28.11 9.82 38.56
CA VAL A 74 -27.74 10.12 37.17
C VAL A 74 -26.63 11.18 37.11
N ARG A 75 -26.71 12.26 37.91
CA ARG A 75 -25.64 13.28 37.98
C ARG A 75 -24.32 12.68 38.44
N MET A 76 -24.35 11.80 39.44
CA MET A 76 -23.14 11.16 39.98
C MET A 76 -22.47 10.28 38.94
N THR A 77 -23.23 9.45 38.22
CA THR A 77 -22.70 8.59 37.15
C THR A 77 -22.03 9.41 36.04
N ILE A 78 -22.69 10.47 35.55
CA ILE A 78 -22.15 11.33 34.49
C ILE A 78 -20.88 12.06 34.96
N ARG A 79 -20.85 12.53 36.22
CA ARG A 79 -19.66 13.15 36.80
C ARG A 79 -18.50 12.16 36.95
N GLY A 80 -18.81 10.89 37.24
CA GLY A 80 -17.84 9.79 37.22
C GLY A 80 -17.17 9.68 35.85
N HIS A 81 -17.95 9.48 34.79
CA HIS A 81 -17.44 9.41 33.42
C HIS A 81 -16.63 10.66 33.01
N TYR A 82 -17.12 11.85 33.35
CA TYR A 82 -16.40 13.10 33.06
C TYR A 82 -14.99 13.10 33.68
N ARG A 83 -14.88 12.67 34.95
CA ARG A 83 -13.61 12.61 35.68
C ARG A 83 -12.68 11.55 35.09
N ASP A 84 -13.20 10.39 34.72
CA ASP A 84 -12.40 9.31 34.12
C ASP A 84 -11.79 9.77 32.79
N MET A 85 -12.60 10.42 31.94
CA MET A 85 -12.13 10.99 30.67
C MET A 85 -11.07 12.09 30.88
N GLU A 86 -11.21 12.91 31.93
CA GLU A 86 -10.23 13.96 32.27
C GLU A 86 -8.90 13.34 32.72
N LEU A 87 -8.94 12.30 33.56
CA LEU A 87 -7.75 11.58 34.04
C LEU A 87 -7.02 10.85 32.90
N ASN A 88 -7.77 10.29 31.95
CA ASN A 88 -7.22 9.58 30.78
C ASN A 88 -6.71 10.52 29.68
N GLY A 89 -6.92 11.84 29.81
CA GLY A 89 -6.54 12.83 28.79
C GLY A 89 -7.38 12.72 27.51
N GLU A 90 -8.61 12.21 27.62
CA GLU A 90 -9.54 12.07 26.50
C GLU A 90 -10.14 13.44 26.13
N ARG A 91 -10.59 13.57 24.87
CA ARG A 91 -11.32 14.76 24.44
C ARG A 91 -12.76 14.71 24.96
N ILE A 92 -13.08 15.61 25.89
CA ILE A 92 -14.43 15.67 26.47
C ILE A 92 -15.33 16.58 25.63
N THR A 93 -16.46 16.04 25.16
CA THR A 93 -17.54 16.78 24.49
C THR A 93 -18.88 16.32 25.04
N SER A 94 -19.97 17.06 24.74
CA SER A 94 -21.30 16.66 25.18
C SER A 94 -21.77 15.33 24.57
N ASP A 95 -21.30 14.97 23.38
CA ASP A 95 -21.67 13.71 22.72
C ASP A 95 -20.83 12.54 23.22
N THR A 96 -19.52 12.70 23.36
CA THR A 96 -18.67 11.63 23.93
C THR A 96 -19.06 11.27 25.37
N LEU A 97 -19.48 12.27 26.17
CA LEU A 97 -19.99 12.03 27.53
C LEU A 97 -21.38 11.37 27.53
N LYS A 98 -22.22 11.68 26.53
CA LYS A 98 -23.51 11.03 26.34
C LYS A 98 -23.34 9.56 25.93
N ASP A 99 -22.41 9.28 25.05
CA ASP A 99 -22.10 7.92 24.60
C ASP A 99 -21.51 7.08 25.75
N ALA A 100 -20.67 7.69 26.60
CA ALA A 100 -20.19 7.10 27.85
C ALA A 100 -21.33 6.68 28.78
N PHE A 101 -22.27 7.60 29.05
CA PHE A 101 -23.41 7.32 29.91
C PHE A 101 -24.41 6.30 29.34
N LEU A 102 -24.54 6.23 28.01
CA LEU A 102 -25.41 5.26 27.34
C LEU A 102 -24.81 3.85 27.23
N GLY A 103 -23.55 3.65 27.64
CA GLY A 103 -22.85 2.38 27.43
C GLY A 103 -22.55 2.08 25.96
N ASN A 104 -22.58 3.09 25.09
CA ASN A 104 -22.21 2.98 23.67
C ASN A 104 -20.69 3.11 23.44
N VAL A 105 -19.91 3.08 24.52
CA VAL A 105 -18.46 2.99 24.48
C VAL A 105 -18.13 1.61 23.94
N GLN A 106 -17.64 1.53 22.70
CA GLN A 106 -16.68 0.47 22.39
C GLN A 106 -15.59 0.62 23.46
N ASP A 107 -15.43 -0.40 24.31
CA ASP A 107 -14.53 -0.45 25.47
C ASP A 107 -13.38 0.57 25.33
N GLY A 108 -13.27 1.51 26.28
CA GLY A 108 -12.43 2.72 26.21
C GLY A 108 -10.90 2.49 26.10
N ALA A 109 -10.46 1.33 25.65
CA ALA A 109 -9.12 1.11 25.19
C ALA A 109 -8.90 1.85 23.85
N PRO A 110 -7.85 2.68 23.72
CA PRO A 110 -7.50 3.25 22.44
C PRO A 110 -7.13 2.12 21.47
N ILE A 111 -7.67 2.16 20.25
CA ILE A 111 -7.28 1.21 19.20
C ILE A 111 -5.78 1.34 18.96
N MET A 112 -5.07 0.22 19.07
CA MET A 112 -3.62 0.14 18.99
C MET A 112 -3.13 -0.07 17.57
N PHE A 113 -1.88 0.30 17.30
CA PHE A 113 -1.28 0.13 15.98
C PHE A 113 -1.13 -1.36 15.60
N SER A 114 -0.90 -2.23 16.59
CA SER A 114 -0.91 -3.68 16.38
C SER A 114 -2.24 -4.23 15.86
N GLU A 115 -3.38 -3.68 16.30
CA GLU A 115 -4.72 -4.08 15.84
C GLU A 115 -4.89 -3.75 14.35
N LEU A 116 -4.41 -2.58 13.91
CA LEU A 116 -4.39 -2.22 12.49
C LEU A 116 -3.51 -3.16 11.67
N ILE A 117 -2.34 -3.53 12.20
CA ILE A 117 -1.47 -4.51 11.54
C ILE A 117 -2.19 -5.85 11.40
N ALA A 118 -2.79 -6.35 12.49
CA ALA A 118 -3.46 -7.65 12.53
C ALA A 118 -4.60 -7.70 11.51
N TYR A 119 -5.51 -6.71 11.57
CA TYR A 119 -6.63 -6.60 10.65
C TYR A 119 -6.17 -6.46 9.19
N HIS A 120 -5.20 -5.59 8.91
CA HIS A 120 -4.62 -5.47 7.57
C HIS A 120 -4.06 -6.80 7.08
N ASN A 121 -3.28 -7.50 7.91
CA ASN A 121 -2.60 -8.73 7.51
C ASN A 121 -3.58 -9.87 7.24
N GLU A 122 -4.60 -10.03 8.08
CA GLU A 122 -5.67 -11.02 7.87
C GLU A 122 -6.34 -10.84 6.51
N GLN A 123 -6.79 -9.62 6.21
CA GLN A 123 -7.44 -9.29 4.95
C GLN A 123 -6.48 -9.40 3.75
N ALA A 124 -5.24 -8.93 3.92
CA ALA A 124 -4.26 -8.88 2.84
C ALA A 124 -3.68 -10.25 2.48
N LEU A 125 -3.67 -11.22 3.40
CA LEU A 125 -3.23 -12.59 3.11
C LEU A 125 -4.10 -13.28 2.05
N ALA A 126 -5.40 -13.00 2.04
CA ALA A 126 -6.32 -13.55 1.05
C ALA A 126 -6.22 -12.85 -0.33
N LEU A 127 -5.80 -11.58 -0.35
CA LEU A 127 -5.89 -10.72 -1.54
C LEU A 127 -4.56 -10.41 -2.22
N LEU A 128 -3.44 -10.50 -1.49
CA LEU A 128 -2.12 -10.11 -1.98
C LEU A 128 -1.20 -11.32 -2.14
N SER A 129 -0.31 -11.23 -3.13
CA SER A 129 0.73 -12.24 -3.30
C SER A 129 1.69 -12.30 -2.10
N ILE A 130 2.21 -13.49 -1.81
CA ILE A 130 3.18 -13.75 -0.73
C ILE A 130 4.36 -12.77 -0.79
N GLY A 131 4.87 -12.49 -2.01
CA GLY A 131 5.96 -11.53 -2.20
C GLY A 131 5.60 -10.11 -1.78
N THR A 132 4.35 -9.70 -1.99
CA THR A 132 3.85 -8.39 -1.55
C THR A 132 3.69 -8.35 -0.04
N MET A 133 3.13 -9.41 0.56
CA MET A 133 2.98 -9.54 2.02
C MET A 133 4.31 -9.50 2.77
N ARG A 134 5.33 -10.17 2.24
CA ARG A 134 6.69 -10.11 2.79
C ARG A 134 7.19 -8.67 2.94
N HIS A 135 6.84 -7.79 2.01
CA HIS A 135 7.23 -6.39 2.12
C HIS A 135 6.47 -5.61 3.18
N TYR A 136 5.22 -5.96 3.48
CA TYR A 136 4.47 -5.39 4.61
C TYR A 136 5.11 -5.80 5.93
N TYR A 137 5.43 -7.08 6.10
CA TYR A 137 6.14 -7.57 7.30
C TYR A 137 7.49 -6.86 7.51
N VAL A 138 8.23 -6.56 6.44
CA VAL A 138 9.46 -5.76 6.55
C VAL A 138 9.15 -4.34 7.05
N THR A 139 8.13 -3.67 6.51
CA THR A 139 7.72 -2.34 7.01
C THR A 139 7.30 -2.39 8.49
N GLN A 140 6.54 -3.40 8.89
CA GLN A 140 6.07 -3.59 10.26
C GLN A 140 7.24 -3.75 11.23
N ARG A 141 8.27 -4.54 10.87
CA ARG A 141 9.50 -4.64 11.66
C ARG A 141 10.23 -3.30 11.80
N TYR A 142 10.25 -2.47 10.77
CA TYR A 142 10.83 -1.12 10.88
C TYR A 142 10.00 -0.20 11.78
N LEU A 143 8.68 -0.32 11.77
CA LEU A 143 7.80 0.43 12.66
C LEU A 143 8.01 0.03 14.12
N ILE A 144 8.07 -1.27 14.43
CA ILE A 144 8.35 -1.75 15.79
C ILE A 144 9.73 -1.26 16.27
N LYS A 145 10.76 -1.33 15.41
CA LYS A 145 12.09 -0.76 15.72
C LYS A 145 12.02 0.74 15.99
N PHE A 146 11.26 1.49 15.19
CA PHE A 146 11.04 2.91 15.39
C PHE A 146 10.33 3.20 16.72
N PHE A 147 9.31 2.42 17.07
CA PHE A 147 8.57 2.57 18.32
C PHE A 147 9.48 2.34 19.52
N ASN A 148 10.26 1.25 19.50
CA ASN A 148 11.21 0.94 20.56
C ASN A 148 12.27 2.02 20.73
N LEU A 149 12.80 2.58 19.64
CA LEU A 149 13.83 3.61 19.72
C LEU A 149 13.27 4.95 20.22
N LYS A 150 12.12 5.39 19.70
CA LYS A 150 11.56 6.72 19.93
C LYS A 150 10.64 6.82 21.14
N TYR A 151 9.76 5.83 21.32
CA TYR A 151 8.72 5.84 22.36
C TYR A 151 9.02 4.87 23.50
N LYS A 152 10.07 4.04 23.39
CA LYS A 152 10.44 2.99 24.37
C LYS A 152 9.31 1.99 24.63
N ARG A 153 8.54 1.69 23.57
CA ARG A 153 7.39 0.77 23.58
C ARG A 153 7.34 0.00 22.27
N GLU A 154 6.76 -1.19 22.28
CA GLU A 154 6.57 -2.01 21.09
C GLU A 154 5.31 -1.65 20.29
N ASP A 155 4.41 -0.89 20.90
CA ASP A 155 3.13 -0.50 20.33
C ASP A 155 2.70 0.91 20.81
N ILE A 156 1.82 1.54 20.04
CA ILE A 156 1.27 2.87 20.29
C ILE A 156 -0.21 2.92 19.89
N ALA A 157 -0.97 3.82 20.50
CA ALA A 157 -2.33 4.10 20.06
C ALA A 157 -2.34 4.67 18.62
N LEU A 158 -3.32 4.26 17.81
CA LEU A 158 -3.52 4.79 16.46
C LEU A 158 -3.74 6.30 16.45
N SER A 159 -4.35 6.85 17.49
CA SER A 159 -4.55 8.29 17.69
C SER A 159 -3.24 9.09 17.77
N ALA A 160 -2.11 8.44 18.07
CA ALA A 160 -0.80 9.07 18.08
C ALA A 160 -0.24 9.36 16.66
N LEU A 161 -0.84 8.78 15.62
CA LEU A 161 -0.43 9.03 14.24
C LEU A 161 -0.87 10.42 13.81
N ASN A 162 0.11 11.28 13.56
CA ASN A 162 -0.07 12.61 13.00
C ASN A 162 1.03 12.91 11.98
N TYR A 163 1.01 14.11 11.38
CA TYR A 163 2.03 14.51 10.40
C TYR A 163 3.47 14.34 10.95
N LYS A 164 3.69 14.75 12.21
CA LYS A 164 5.00 14.65 12.86
C LYS A 164 5.48 13.21 12.97
N PHE A 165 4.58 12.27 13.32
CA PHE A 165 4.91 10.84 13.34
C PHE A 165 5.40 10.34 11.99
N ILE A 166 4.74 10.72 10.88
CA ILE A 166 5.13 10.30 9.53
C ILE A 166 6.50 10.88 9.15
N SER A 167 6.73 12.17 9.39
CA SER A 167 8.03 12.82 9.15
C SER A 167 9.15 12.19 9.98
N ASP A 168 8.89 11.92 11.26
CA ASP A 168 9.87 11.30 12.15
C ASP A 168 10.20 9.86 11.73
N PHE A 169 9.20 9.12 11.24
CA PHE A 169 9.41 7.77 10.71
C PHE A 169 10.20 7.78 9.40
N GLU A 170 9.95 8.74 8.50
CA GLU A 170 10.76 8.94 7.29
C GLU A 170 12.23 9.21 7.63
N ILE A 171 12.49 10.13 8.58
CA ILE A 171 13.85 10.44 9.06
C ILE A 171 14.50 9.21 9.67
N PHE A 172 13.77 8.46 10.48
CA PHE A 172 14.26 7.20 11.05
C PHE A 172 14.68 6.21 9.96
N LEU A 173 13.87 6.00 8.92
CA LEU A 173 14.21 5.09 7.82
C LEU A 173 15.46 5.56 7.06
N HIS A 174 15.61 6.86 6.83
CA HIS A 174 16.82 7.42 6.21
C HIS A 174 18.08 7.24 7.05
N ASN A 175 17.96 7.36 8.38
CA ASN A 175 19.08 7.25 9.31
C ASN A 175 19.37 5.82 9.75
N HIS A 176 18.47 4.87 9.50
CA HIS A 176 18.66 3.48 9.86
C HIS A 176 19.80 2.86 9.06
N LYS A 177 20.87 2.47 9.77
CA LYS A 177 22.00 1.73 9.21
C LYS A 177 21.84 0.23 9.52
N PRO A 178 21.78 -0.64 8.50
CA PRO A 178 21.83 -2.08 8.71
C PRO A 178 23.10 -2.47 9.48
N VAL A 179 22.99 -3.48 10.33
CA VAL A 179 24.12 -4.01 11.14
C VAL A 179 25.00 -4.96 10.31
N ASP A 180 24.44 -5.53 9.25
CA ASP A 180 25.12 -6.43 8.33
C ASP A 180 25.73 -5.67 7.13
N HIS A 181 26.25 -6.41 6.15
CA HIS A 181 26.86 -5.87 4.93
C HIS A 181 25.88 -5.12 4.01
N GLN A 182 24.61 -4.94 4.40
CA GLN A 182 23.62 -4.28 3.55
C GLN A 182 23.82 -2.77 3.53
N LYS A 183 23.50 -2.17 2.38
CA LYS A 183 23.55 -0.72 2.21
C LYS A 183 22.37 -0.06 2.95
N PRO A 184 22.55 1.16 3.47
CA PRO A 184 21.44 1.99 3.94
C PRO A 184 20.36 2.18 2.87
N MET A 185 19.13 2.41 3.30
CA MET A 185 18.00 2.58 2.38
C MET A 185 18.16 3.86 1.54
N ASP A 186 17.91 3.73 0.24
CA ASP A 186 17.79 4.88 -0.65
C ASP A 186 16.42 5.56 -0.50
N THR A 187 16.28 6.78 -1.02
CA THR A 187 15.01 7.55 -0.98
C THR A 187 13.83 6.74 -1.51
N ASN A 188 14.02 6.00 -2.61
CA ASN A 188 12.94 5.22 -3.19
C ASN A 188 12.55 4.02 -2.32
N GLY A 189 13.49 3.42 -1.60
CA GLY A 189 13.29 2.38 -0.60
C GLY A 189 12.48 2.91 0.59
N VAL A 190 12.88 4.05 1.16
CA VAL A 190 12.14 4.74 2.24
C VAL A 190 10.70 5.01 1.82
N LEU A 191 10.49 5.61 0.65
CA LEU A 191 9.15 5.91 0.14
C LEU A 191 8.29 4.66 -0.06
N LYS A 192 8.87 3.49 -0.40
CA LYS A 192 8.09 2.24 -0.48
C LYS A 192 7.54 1.83 0.89
N HIS A 193 8.28 2.06 1.98
CA HIS A 193 7.79 1.81 3.33
C HIS A 193 6.68 2.81 3.70
N LEU A 194 6.86 4.09 3.40
CA LEU A 194 5.83 5.11 3.63
C LEU A 194 4.55 4.86 2.83
N VAL A 195 4.65 4.40 1.59
CA VAL A 195 3.47 4.04 0.78
C VAL A 195 2.69 2.87 1.40
N ARG A 196 3.37 1.87 1.96
CA ARG A 196 2.70 0.76 2.65
C ARG A 196 2.06 1.22 3.96
N LEU A 197 2.75 2.06 4.72
CA LEU A 197 2.17 2.69 5.92
C LEU A 197 0.94 3.51 5.55
N LYS A 198 1.01 4.33 4.50
CA LYS A 198 -0.14 5.09 4.00
C LYS A 198 -1.30 4.21 3.61
N LYS A 199 -1.05 3.04 3.01
CA LYS A 199 -2.12 2.09 2.69
C LYS A 199 -2.81 1.55 3.95
N MET A 200 -2.06 1.22 5.00
CA MET A 200 -2.62 0.80 6.29
C MET A 200 -3.37 1.95 6.98
N VAL A 201 -2.82 3.16 7.00
CA VAL A 201 -3.50 4.35 7.55
C VAL A 201 -4.80 4.65 6.82
N ASN A 202 -4.80 4.60 5.48
CA ASN A 202 -6.02 4.79 4.71
C ASN A 202 -7.08 3.73 5.05
N LEU A 203 -6.67 2.48 5.31
CA LEU A 203 -7.58 1.45 5.80
C LEU A 203 -8.16 1.84 7.17
N ALA A 204 -7.34 2.28 8.12
CA ALA A 204 -7.80 2.75 9.42
C ALA A 204 -8.81 3.91 9.32
N ILE A 205 -8.59 4.84 8.40
CA ILE A 205 -9.53 5.95 8.12
C ILE A 205 -10.85 5.40 7.56
N SER A 206 -10.79 4.46 6.60
CA SER A 206 -12.00 3.82 6.05
C SER A 206 -12.80 3.04 7.09
N LEU A 207 -12.13 2.50 8.10
CA LEU A 207 -12.75 1.83 9.25
C LEU A 207 -13.20 2.81 10.35
N SER A 208 -12.98 4.12 10.16
CA SER A 208 -13.22 5.16 11.18
C SER A 208 -12.43 4.98 12.47
N TRP A 209 -11.31 4.25 12.44
CA TRP A 209 -10.40 4.09 13.58
C TRP A 209 -9.50 5.33 13.80
N ILE A 210 -9.37 6.17 12.76
CA ILE A 210 -8.67 7.45 12.81
C ILE A 210 -9.52 8.49 12.07
N GLU A 211 -9.81 9.62 12.73
CA GLU A 211 -10.61 10.71 12.13
C GLU A 211 -9.82 11.59 11.14
N LYS A 212 -8.51 11.80 11.40
CA LYS A 212 -7.67 12.74 10.65
C LYS A 212 -6.56 12.01 9.91
N ASP A 213 -6.41 12.27 8.62
CA ASP A 213 -5.33 11.69 7.81
C ASP A 213 -3.95 12.27 8.21
N PRO A 214 -3.04 11.47 8.81
CA PRO A 214 -1.69 11.92 9.16
C PRO A 214 -0.79 12.15 7.93
N PHE A 215 -1.15 11.60 6.76
CA PHE A 215 -0.47 11.87 5.49
C PHE A 215 -0.99 13.10 4.76
N LYS A 216 -1.99 13.81 5.30
CA LYS A 216 -2.53 15.02 4.67
C LYS A 216 -1.42 16.07 4.53
N GLY A 217 -1.16 16.51 3.30
CA GLY A 217 -0.10 17.46 2.98
C GLY A 217 1.32 16.86 2.91
N PHE A 218 1.50 15.56 3.19
CA PHE A 218 2.80 14.90 3.12
C PHE A 218 3.23 14.62 1.67
N LYS A 219 4.37 15.16 1.24
CA LYS A 219 4.86 15.09 -0.15
C LYS A 219 5.88 13.97 -0.32
N MET A 220 5.50 12.90 -1.03
CA MET A 220 6.40 11.81 -1.39
C MET A 220 6.97 12.00 -2.81
N LYS A 221 8.24 12.37 -2.93
CA LYS A 221 8.93 12.57 -4.22
C LYS A 221 9.96 11.49 -4.48
N LYS A 222 9.69 10.60 -5.45
CA LYS A 222 10.65 9.57 -5.85
C LYS A 222 11.86 10.18 -6.55
N LYS A 223 13.05 9.68 -6.22
CA LYS A 223 14.26 9.97 -6.99
C LYS A 223 14.16 9.26 -8.33
N LYS A 224 14.31 10.00 -9.41
CA LYS A 224 14.36 9.44 -10.77
C LYS A 224 15.61 8.55 -10.88
N VAL A 225 15.42 7.33 -11.38
CA VAL A 225 16.51 6.37 -11.61
C VAL A 225 16.46 6.00 -13.09
N GLU A 226 17.58 6.17 -13.77
CA GLU A 226 17.72 5.75 -15.17
C GLU A 226 17.82 4.24 -15.25
N LYS A 227 17.15 3.67 -16.24
CA LYS A 227 17.10 2.22 -16.45
C LYS A 227 18.19 1.85 -17.44
N GLU A 228 19.14 1.05 -16.98
CA GLU A 228 20.15 0.48 -17.87
C GLU A 228 19.51 -0.51 -18.83
N PHE A 229 19.97 -0.46 -20.08
CA PHE A 229 19.69 -1.40 -21.16
C PHE A 229 21.01 -1.66 -21.90
N LEU A 230 21.07 -2.75 -22.65
CA LEU A 230 22.23 -3.07 -23.48
C LEU A 230 22.11 -2.35 -24.82
N ASN A 231 23.17 -1.69 -25.26
CA ASN A 231 23.27 -1.25 -26.65
C ASN A 231 23.52 -2.46 -27.57
N GLU A 232 23.54 -2.22 -28.88
CA GLU A 232 23.69 -3.27 -29.90
C GLU A 232 24.98 -4.06 -29.73
N TRP A 233 26.13 -3.38 -29.58
CA TRP A 233 27.43 -4.02 -29.38
C TRP A 233 27.49 -4.85 -28.08
N GLU A 234 26.96 -4.35 -26.98
CA GLU A 234 26.94 -5.10 -25.71
C GLU A 234 26.06 -6.35 -25.81
N LEU A 235 24.91 -6.26 -26.49
CA LEU A 235 24.04 -7.41 -26.72
C LEU A 235 24.74 -8.45 -27.60
N GLU A 236 25.34 -8.02 -28.71
CA GLU A 236 26.09 -8.87 -29.63
C GLU A 236 27.28 -9.56 -28.94
N SER A 237 27.99 -8.83 -28.07
CA SER A 237 29.09 -9.36 -27.26
C SER A 237 28.63 -10.52 -26.37
N ILE A 238 27.47 -10.41 -25.72
CA ILE A 238 26.89 -11.49 -24.90
C ILE A 238 26.42 -12.65 -25.78
N GLU A 239 25.70 -12.36 -26.86
CA GLU A 239 25.12 -13.36 -27.76
C GLU A 239 26.22 -14.26 -28.38
N ARG A 240 27.31 -13.65 -28.85
CA ARG A 240 28.41 -14.38 -29.48
C ARG A 240 29.36 -15.06 -28.50
N LYS A 241 29.28 -14.74 -27.21
CA LYS A 241 30.20 -15.30 -26.21
C LYS A 241 29.93 -16.79 -26.03
N MET A 242 30.90 -17.63 -26.38
CA MET A 242 30.85 -19.07 -26.14
C MET A 242 31.36 -19.40 -24.74
N PHE A 243 30.51 -20.04 -23.94
CA PHE A 243 30.85 -20.53 -22.60
C PHE A 243 31.01 -22.04 -22.60
N LYS A 244 32.14 -22.53 -22.09
CA LYS A 244 32.33 -23.97 -21.80
C LYS A 244 31.53 -24.42 -20.57
N ILE A 245 31.20 -23.49 -19.67
CA ILE A 245 30.48 -23.77 -18.44
C ILE A 245 28.97 -23.74 -18.72
N GLU A 246 28.31 -24.91 -18.62
CA GLU A 246 26.89 -25.12 -18.96
C GLU A 246 25.96 -24.09 -18.28
N ARG A 247 26.16 -23.80 -16.98
CA ARG A 247 25.33 -22.83 -16.24
C ARG A 247 25.39 -21.42 -16.82
N LEU A 248 26.54 -21.00 -17.36
CA LEU A 248 26.72 -19.67 -17.93
C LEU A 248 26.15 -19.61 -19.35
N ALA A 249 26.40 -20.65 -20.15
CA ALA A 249 25.78 -20.78 -21.48
C ALA A 249 24.25 -20.71 -21.38
N MET A 250 23.68 -21.45 -20.43
CA MET A 250 22.24 -21.48 -20.19
C MET A 250 21.67 -20.10 -19.80
N VAL A 251 22.30 -19.42 -18.85
CA VAL A 251 21.85 -18.08 -18.43
C VAL A 251 22.02 -17.06 -19.53
N ARG A 252 23.09 -17.12 -20.32
CA ARG A 252 23.28 -16.29 -21.52
C ARG A 252 22.12 -16.50 -22.49
N ASP A 253 21.79 -17.73 -22.85
CA ASP A 253 20.72 -18.02 -23.83
C ASP A 253 19.37 -17.51 -23.36
N MET A 254 19.01 -17.81 -22.11
CA MET A 254 17.75 -17.35 -21.52
C MET A 254 17.67 -15.83 -21.43
N PHE A 255 18.78 -15.16 -21.13
CA PHE A 255 18.85 -13.71 -21.08
C PHE A 255 18.74 -13.08 -22.48
N VAL A 256 19.48 -13.58 -23.46
CA VAL A 256 19.44 -13.13 -24.86
C VAL A 256 18.05 -13.37 -25.46
N PHE A 257 17.44 -14.52 -25.19
CA PHE A 257 16.06 -14.79 -25.57
C PHE A 257 15.09 -13.72 -25.02
N CYS A 258 15.26 -13.31 -23.76
CA CYS A 258 14.47 -12.22 -23.19
C CYS A 258 14.81 -10.84 -23.77
N CYS A 259 16.03 -10.61 -24.26
CA CYS A 259 16.37 -9.39 -25.01
C CYS A 259 15.58 -9.29 -26.32
N TYR A 260 15.21 -10.41 -26.94
CA TYR A 260 14.43 -10.44 -28.18
C TYR A 260 12.93 -10.65 -28.01
N THR A 261 12.46 -10.97 -26.81
CA THR A 261 11.03 -11.25 -26.54
C THR A 261 10.41 -10.34 -25.49
N GLY A 262 11.24 -9.63 -24.72
CA GLY A 262 10.76 -8.72 -23.67
C GLY A 262 10.11 -9.41 -22.48
N LEU A 263 10.16 -10.74 -22.36
CA LEU A 263 9.61 -11.46 -21.22
C LEU A 263 10.32 -11.05 -19.91
N SER A 264 9.56 -11.00 -18.81
CA SER A 264 10.18 -10.87 -17.49
C SER A 264 10.69 -12.23 -17.02
N TYR A 265 11.57 -12.25 -16.01
CA TYR A 265 12.07 -13.50 -15.41
C TYR A 265 10.94 -14.49 -15.09
N VAL A 266 9.87 -14.02 -14.43
CA VAL A 266 8.76 -14.91 -14.02
C VAL A 266 7.98 -15.41 -15.24
N ASP A 267 7.78 -14.56 -16.24
CA ASP A 267 7.07 -14.97 -17.47
C ASP A 267 7.90 -15.99 -18.27
N LEU A 268 9.23 -15.83 -18.32
CA LEU A 268 10.13 -16.82 -18.93
C LEU A 268 10.08 -18.16 -18.19
N MET A 269 10.14 -18.16 -16.86
CA MET A 269 10.10 -19.40 -16.06
C MET A 269 8.77 -20.14 -16.18
N ASN A 270 7.70 -19.45 -16.59
CA ASN A 270 6.37 -20.01 -16.80
C ASN A 270 6.07 -20.28 -18.29
N LEU A 271 7.05 -20.09 -19.19
CA LEU A 271 6.85 -20.28 -20.62
C LEU A 271 6.82 -21.78 -20.97
N ARG A 272 5.71 -22.21 -21.57
CA ARG A 272 5.42 -23.59 -21.97
C ARG A 272 5.35 -23.71 -23.48
N PRO A 273 5.58 -24.91 -24.05
CA PRO A 273 5.48 -25.14 -25.50
C PRO A 273 4.15 -24.67 -26.11
N GLU A 274 3.04 -24.85 -25.41
CA GLU A 274 1.69 -24.42 -25.84
C GLU A 274 1.55 -22.90 -26.05
N HIS A 275 2.42 -22.09 -25.45
CA HIS A 275 2.43 -20.63 -25.65
C HIS A 275 3.10 -20.24 -26.98
N ILE A 276 3.81 -21.15 -27.63
CA ILE A 276 4.42 -20.92 -28.95
C ILE A 276 3.42 -21.37 -30.00
N VAL A 277 2.88 -20.40 -30.73
CA VAL A 277 1.81 -20.64 -31.70
C VAL A 277 2.14 -19.98 -33.04
N LYS A 278 1.49 -20.45 -34.11
CA LYS A 278 1.58 -19.80 -35.41
C LYS A 278 0.76 -18.49 -35.39
N GLY A 279 1.38 -17.40 -35.79
CA GLY A 279 0.80 -16.07 -35.91
C GLY A 279 -0.09 -15.92 -37.14
N ILE A 280 -0.71 -14.75 -37.28
CA ILE A 280 -1.55 -14.41 -38.45
C ILE A 280 -0.72 -14.24 -39.73
N ASP A 281 0.56 -13.95 -39.57
CA ASP A 281 1.59 -13.84 -40.60
C ASP A 281 2.21 -15.20 -40.96
N GLY A 282 1.82 -16.27 -40.26
CA GLY A 282 2.39 -17.59 -40.41
C GLY A 282 3.70 -17.82 -39.64
N GLU A 283 4.21 -16.80 -38.94
CA GLU A 283 5.45 -16.88 -38.17
C GLU A 283 5.22 -17.40 -36.75
N PRO A 284 6.24 -17.89 -36.03
CA PRO A 284 6.11 -18.27 -34.62
C PRO A 284 5.91 -17.05 -33.70
N TRP A 285 4.93 -17.12 -32.80
CA TRP A 285 4.60 -16.08 -31.83
C TRP A 285 4.57 -16.66 -30.42
N ILE A 286 4.97 -15.86 -29.44
CA ILE A 286 4.62 -16.10 -28.03
C ILE A 286 3.25 -15.48 -27.77
N LYS A 287 2.27 -16.31 -27.38
CA LYS A 287 0.99 -15.87 -26.84
C LYS A 287 0.83 -16.39 -25.42
N THR A 288 0.84 -15.47 -24.45
CA THR A 288 0.71 -15.80 -23.02
C THR A 288 0.08 -14.64 -22.25
N PHE A 289 -0.03 -14.75 -20.93
CA PHE A 289 -0.48 -13.67 -20.06
C PHE A 289 0.64 -13.27 -19.11
N ARG A 290 0.86 -11.97 -18.98
CA ARG A 290 1.86 -11.45 -18.05
C ARG A 290 1.46 -11.74 -16.61
N GLN A 291 2.28 -12.47 -15.87
CA GLN A 291 1.94 -12.92 -14.51
C GLN A 291 1.54 -11.76 -13.58
N LYS A 292 2.24 -10.62 -13.67
CA LYS A 292 2.04 -9.49 -12.76
C LYS A 292 0.71 -8.75 -12.96
N THR A 293 0.18 -8.75 -14.17
CA THR A 293 -0.95 -7.87 -14.56
C THR A 293 -2.08 -8.61 -15.25
N SER A 294 -1.92 -9.90 -15.56
CA SER A 294 -2.85 -10.72 -16.33
C SER A 294 -3.22 -10.12 -17.69
N ILE A 295 -2.35 -9.26 -18.24
CA ILE A 295 -2.53 -8.66 -19.56
C ILE A 295 -1.97 -9.63 -20.60
N PRO A 296 -2.70 -9.89 -21.71
CA PRO A 296 -2.18 -10.67 -22.83
C PRO A 296 -0.86 -10.10 -23.36
N VAL A 297 0.09 -10.99 -23.61
CA VAL A 297 1.38 -10.72 -24.26
C VAL A 297 1.40 -11.51 -25.55
N ASN A 298 1.45 -10.79 -26.66
CA ASN A 298 1.56 -11.34 -28.01
C ASN A 298 2.81 -10.77 -28.65
N THR A 299 3.85 -11.59 -28.82
CA THR A 299 5.15 -11.14 -29.33
C THR A 299 5.61 -12.07 -30.45
N PRO A 300 5.78 -11.57 -31.69
CA PRO A 300 6.42 -12.34 -32.77
C PRO A 300 7.85 -12.74 -32.39
N LEU A 301 8.26 -13.95 -32.74
CA LEU A 301 9.61 -14.43 -32.45
C LEU A 301 10.57 -14.05 -33.58
N LEU A 302 11.57 -13.24 -33.26
CA LEU A 302 12.68 -12.97 -34.16
C LEU A 302 13.60 -14.19 -34.31
N ILE A 303 14.33 -14.28 -35.41
CA ILE A 303 15.17 -15.44 -35.76
C ILE A 303 16.15 -15.82 -34.63
N SER A 304 16.79 -14.85 -33.96
CA SER A 304 17.68 -15.12 -32.83
C SER A 304 16.96 -15.82 -31.68
N ALA A 305 15.73 -15.41 -31.37
CA ALA A 305 14.93 -16.06 -30.34
C ALA A 305 14.48 -17.47 -30.76
N GLN A 306 14.13 -17.65 -32.03
CA GLN A 306 13.75 -18.95 -32.59
C GLN A 306 14.92 -19.96 -32.53
N ASN A 307 16.13 -19.53 -32.90
CA ASN A 307 17.33 -20.37 -32.84
C ASN A 307 17.60 -20.87 -31.42
N ILE A 308 17.43 -19.99 -30.43
CA ILE A 308 17.54 -20.38 -29.02
C ILE A 308 16.47 -21.42 -28.68
N LEU A 309 15.19 -21.19 -29.01
CA LEU A 309 14.13 -22.17 -28.73
C LEU A 309 14.46 -23.56 -29.30
N THR A 310 14.90 -23.62 -30.56
CA THR A 310 15.27 -24.87 -31.22
C THR A 310 16.38 -25.60 -30.47
N SER A 311 17.40 -24.88 -29.99
CA SER A 311 18.49 -25.49 -29.21
C SER A 311 18.06 -26.10 -27.87
N TYR A 312 16.89 -25.71 -27.34
CA TYR A 312 16.34 -26.22 -26.08
C TYR A 312 15.25 -27.28 -26.24
N ALA A 313 14.81 -27.59 -27.47
CA ALA A 313 13.71 -28.53 -27.72
C ALA A 313 13.92 -29.93 -27.11
N GLY A 314 15.17 -30.39 -27.00
CA GLY A 314 15.55 -31.68 -26.40
C GLY A 314 16.06 -31.58 -24.95
N ASN A 315 15.94 -30.44 -24.28
CA ASN A 315 16.53 -30.25 -22.96
C ASN A 315 15.76 -31.03 -21.87
N ILE A 316 16.35 -32.11 -21.37
CA ILE A 316 15.72 -33.01 -20.38
C ILE A 316 15.25 -32.27 -19.12
N ARG A 317 16.02 -31.29 -18.62
CA ARG A 317 15.64 -30.53 -17.41
C ARG A 317 14.39 -29.70 -17.64
N ALA A 318 14.25 -29.08 -18.80
CA ALA A 318 13.08 -28.31 -19.17
C ALA A 318 11.85 -29.21 -19.40
N ILE A 319 12.02 -30.29 -20.18
CA ILE A 319 10.98 -31.28 -20.50
C ILE A 319 10.41 -31.89 -19.23
N SER A 320 11.25 -32.28 -18.26
CA SER A 320 10.81 -32.87 -16.99
C SER A 320 9.87 -31.98 -16.16
N LYS A 321 9.80 -30.68 -16.47
CA LYS A 321 8.92 -29.70 -15.81
C LYS A 321 7.81 -29.17 -16.73
N GLY A 322 7.72 -29.68 -17.97
CA GLY A 322 6.79 -29.17 -18.98
C GLY A 322 7.04 -27.70 -19.34
N MET A 323 8.31 -27.26 -19.28
CA MET A 323 8.74 -25.90 -19.57
C MET A 323 9.63 -25.88 -20.82
N ILE A 324 9.79 -24.72 -21.45
CA ILE A 324 10.73 -24.55 -22.57
C ILE A 324 12.18 -24.46 -22.07
N PHE A 325 12.42 -23.79 -20.96
CA PHE A 325 13.75 -23.58 -20.40
C PHE A 325 13.91 -24.26 -19.03
N PRO A 326 15.14 -24.66 -18.65
CA PRO A 326 15.41 -25.15 -17.31
C PRO A 326 15.11 -24.08 -16.25
N LEU A 327 14.54 -24.52 -15.12
CA LEU A 327 14.20 -23.62 -14.02
C LEU A 327 15.43 -23.26 -13.19
N LEU A 328 15.71 -21.96 -13.06
CA LEU A 328 16.78 -21.43 -12.22
C LEU A 328 16.26 -20.24 -11.43
N SER A 329 16.52 -20.19 -10.12
CA SER A 329 16.11 -19.07 -9.27
C SER A 329 16.64 -17.72 -9.78
N ASN A 330 15.85 -16.66 -9.63
CA ASN A 330 16.22 -15.30 -10.05
C ASN A 330 17.55 -14.83 -9.41
N GLN A 331 17.82 -15.25 -8.16
CA GLN A 331 19.08 -14.91 -7.48
C GLN A 331 20.29 -15.52 -8.20
N LYS A 332 20.27 -16.82 -8.49
CA LYS A 332 21.33 -17.50 -9.26
C LYS A 332 21.47 -16.92 -10.66
N MET A 333 20.35 -16.66 -11.34
CA MET A 333 20.33 -16.02 -12.66
C MET A 333 21.09 -14.68 -12.65
N ASN A 334 20.79 -13.80 -11.69
CA ASN A 334 21.47 -12.51 -11.56
C ASN A 334 22.94 -12.64 -11.12
N SER A 335 23.29 -13.67 -10.34
CA SER A 335 24.70 -13.94 -9.99
C SER A 335 25.50 -14.31 -11.24
N TYR A 336 24.99 -15.22 -12.05
CA TYR A 336 25.66 -15.70 -13.25
C TYR A 336 25.70 -14.62 -14.34
N LEU A 337 24.70 -13.74 -14.41
CA LEU A 337 24.74 -12.58 -15.31
C LEU A 337 25.87 -11.60 -15.02
N LYS A 338 26.27 -11.45 -13.75
CA LYS A 338 27.43 -10.63 -13.39
C LYS A 338 28.73 -11.25 -13.90
N GLU A 339 28.89 -12.57 -13.72
CA GLU A 339 30.03 -13.30 -14.30
C GLU A 339 30.06 -13.15 -15.83
N ILE A 340 28.91 -13.30 -16.50
CA ILE A 340 28.80 -13.10 -17.95
C ILE A 340 29.21 -11.68 -18.35
N ALA A 341 28.78 -10.66 -17.60
CA ALA A 341 29.16 -9.27 -17.84
C ALA A 341 30.68 -9.10 -17.78
N ASP A 342 31.33 -9.67 -16.76
CA ASP A 342 32.78 -9.62 -16.59
C ASP A 342 33.50 -10.29 -17.77
N PHE A 343 33.04 -11.47 -18.21
CA PHE A 343 33.60 -12.18 -19.37
C PHE A 343 33.42 -11.45 -20.71
N CYS A 344 32.45 -10.54 -20.80
CA CYS A 344 32.14 -9.75 -22.00
C CYS A 344 32.67 -8.30 -21.90
N GLY A 345 33.35 -7.94 -20.80
CA GLY A 345 33.87 -6.58 -20.58
C GLY A 345 32.79 -5.52 -20.32
N ILE A 346 31.58 -5.93 -19.96
CA ILE A 346 30.43 -5.03 -19.76
C ILE A 346 30.47 -4.47 -18.34
N LYS A 347 30.55 -3.15 -18.20
CA LYS A 347 30.65 -2.46 -16.90
C LYS A 347 29.30 -2.24 -16.21
N LYS A 348 28.19 -2.39 -16.94
CA LYS A 348 26.83 -2.26 -16.40
C LYS A 348 26.53 -3.39 -15.41
N ASN A 349 25.78 -3.10 -14.36
CA ASN A 349 25.40 -4.12 -13.39
C ASN A 349 24.25 -4.97 -13.96
N LEU A 350 24.60 -6.05 -14.66
CA LEU A 350 23.61 -6.90 -15.31
C LEU A 350 22.66 -7.54 -14.30
N THR A 351 21.37 -7.23 -14.49
CA THR A 351 20.27 -7.93 -13.87
C THR A 351 19.34 -8.45 -14.95
N PHE A 352 18.59 -9.51 -14.66
CA PHE A 352 17.74 -10.15 -15.65
C PHE A 352 16.70 -9.19 -16.26
N HIS A 353 16.26 -8.18 -15.50
CA HIS A 353 15.28 -7.21 -16.02
C HIS A 353 15.86 -6.26 -17.07
N ILE A 354 17.19 -6.16 -17.17
CA ILE A 354 17.85 -5.41 -18.25
C ILE A 354 17.48 -6.01 -19.61
N ALA A 355 17.32 -7.33 -19.74
CA ALA A 355 16.91 -7.96 -21.00
C ALA A 355 15.62 -7.35 -21.54
N ARG A 356 14.63 -7.15 -20.66
CA ARG A 356 13.37 -6.52 -21.04
C ARG A 356 13.51 -5.03 -21.38
N HIS A 357 14.43 -4.32 -20.73
CA HIS A 357 14.75 -2.94 -21.10
C HIS A 357 15.44 -2.87 -22.47
N THR A 358 16.37 -3.79 -22.75
CA THR A 358 17.03 -3.98 -24.05
C THR A 358 16.02 -4.28 -25.16
N PHE A 359 15.06 -5.18 -24.91
CA PHE A 359 13.98 -5.44 -25.87
C PHE A 359 13.21 -4.16 -26.20
N ALA A 360 12.79 -3.44 -25.16
CA ALA A 360 11.97 -2.24 -25.32
C ALA A 360 12.72 -1.10 -26.02
N THR A 361 14.03 -0.99 -25.83
CA THR A 361 14.84 0.11 -26.35
C THR A 361 15.54 -0.31 -27.65
N THR A 362 16.65 -1.04 -27.51
CA THR A 362 17.56 -1.42 -28.58
C THR A 362 16.90 -2.27 -29.66
N ILE A 363 16.11 -3.28 -29.29
CA ILE A 363 15.50 -4.17 -30.30
C ILE A 363 14.31 -3.52 -30.99
N THR A 364 13.46 -2.79 -30.26
CA THR A 364 12.18 -2.32 -30.81
C THR A 364 12.13 -0.82 -31.08
N LEU A 365 12.13 0.03 -30.05
CA LEU A 365 11.97 1.49 -30.23
C LEU A 365 13.04 2.10 -31.13
N SER A 366 14.30 1.66 -30.99
CA SER A 366 15.43 2.12 -31.81
C SER A 366 15.36 1.65 -33.27
N ASN A 367 14.59 0.59 -33.55
CA ASN A 367 14.32 0.08 -34.90
C ASN A 367 12.93 0.49 -35.41
N GLY A 368 12.39 1.61 -34.91
CA GLY A 368 11.18 2.21 -35.46
C GLY A 368 9.85 1.62 -34.99
N VAL A 369 9.84 0.59 -34.14
CA VAL A 369 8.59 0.00 -33.66
C VAL A 369 7.80 1.04 -32.83
N PRO A 370 6.50 1.26 -33.12
CA PRO A 370 5.68 2.21 -32.37
C PRO A 370 5.57 1.87 -30.88
N ILE A 371 5.53 2.89 -30.03
CA ILE A 371 5.54 2.72 -28.57
C ILE A 371 4.30 1.98 -28.06
N GLU A 372 3.17 2.12 -28.75
CA GLU A 372 1.91 1.42 -28.49
C GLU A 372 2.07 -0.08 -28.70
N THR A 373 2.73 -0.47 -29.79
CA THR A 373 3.04 -1.86 -30.11
C THR A 373 3.99 -2.44 -29.08
N VAL A 374 5.07 -1.72 -28.75
CA VAL A 374 6.01 -2.14 -27.68
C VAL A 374 5.29 -2.28 -26.33
N SER A 375 4.40 -1.35 -26.00
CA SER A 375 3.61 -1.40 -24.75
C SER A 375 2.73 -2.66 -24.67
N LYS A 376 2.12 -3.07 -25.79
CA LYS A 376 1.31 -4.29 -25.89
C LYS A 376 2.17 -5.55 -25.80
N MET A 377 3.29 -5.62 -26.51
CA MET A 377 4.24 -6.76 -26.44
C MET A 377 4.81 -6.92 -25.02
N LEU A 378 5.03 -5.82 -24.32
CA LEU A 378 5.46 -5.85 -22.93
C LEU A 378 4.30 -6.20 -21.96
N GLY A 379 3.04 -6.13 -22.36
CA GLY A 379 1.90 -6.35 -21.44
C GLY A 379 1.78 -5.27 -20.36
N HIS A 380 2.06 -4.01 -20.72
CA HIS A 380 1.87 -2.87 -19.82
C HIS A 380 0.41 -2.40 -19.82
N THR A 381 -0.16 -2.17 -18.64
CA THR A 381 -1.53 -1.63 -18.49
C THR A 381 -1.64 -0.15 -18.84
N LYS A 382 -0.53 0.60 -18.80
CA LYS A 382 -0.47 2.04 -19.11
C LYS A 382 0.74 2.33 -20.00
N ILE A 383 0.51 3.03 -21.10
CA ILE A 383 1.56 3.46 -22.06
C ILE A 383 2.64 4.30 -21.36
N ALA A 384 2.28 5.08 -20.34
CA ALA A 384 3.24 5.84 -19.52
C ALA A 384 4.36 4.97 -18.92
N THR A 385 4.13 3.67 -18.72
CA THR A 385 5.17 2.74 -18.27
C THR A 385 6.23 2.51 -19.34
N THR A 386 5.85 2.52 -20.62
CA THR A 386 6.74 2.33 -21.78
C THR A 386 7.47 3.62 -22.13
N GLN A 387 6.89 4.79 -21.83
CA GLN A 387 7.53 6.10 -22.05
C GLN A 387 8.85 6.27 -21.30
N ILE A 388 9.11 5.48 -20.26
CA ILE A 388 10.41 5.50 -19.57
C ILE A 388 11.57 5.12 -20.49
N TYR A 389 11.30 4.38 -21.57
CA TYR A 389 12.26 3.95 -22.59
C TYR A 389 12.41 4.94 -23.75
N ALA A 390 11.44 5.84 -23.93
CA ALA A 390 11.38 6.74 -25.08
C ALA A 390 12.42 7.87 -25.05
N ARG A 391 13.30 7.93 -24.04
CA ARG A 391 14.35 8.95 -23.96
C ARG A 391 15.52 8.72 -24.91
N VAL A 392 15.59 7.56 -25.55
CA VAL A 392 16.75 7.11 -26.32
C VAL A 392 16.51 7.35 -27.81
N LEU A 393 16.37 8.59 -28.26
CA LEU A 393 15.90 8.82 -29.64
C LEU A 393 16.56 10.02 -30.34
N GLU A 394 17.81 10.37 -30.06
CA GLU A 394 18.51 11.30 -30.98
C GLU A 394 18.64 10.68 -32.39
N LYS A 395 19.05 9.40 -32.46
CA LYS A 395 19.13 8.65 -33.72
C LYS A 395 17.76 8.52 -34.40
N LYS A 396 16.71 8.13 -33.65
CA LYS A 396 15.37 8.02 -34.23
C LYS A 396 14.79 9.36 -34.66
N VAL A 397 15.01 10.44 -33.91
CA VAL A 397 14.60 11.77 -34.36
C VAL A 397 15.28 12.11 -35.69
N SER A 398 16.58 11.80 -35.84
CA SER A 398 17.28 11.97 -37.11
C SER A 398 16.66 11.13 -38.23
N ASP A 399 16.40 9.83 -37.99
CA ASP A 399 15.84 8.91 -38.98
C ASP A 399 14.40 9.31 -39.40
N ASP A 400 13.55 9.64 -38.42
CA ASP A 400 12.18 10.10 -38.64
C ASP A 400 12.17 11.43 -39.43
N MET A 401 13.08 12.36 -39.12
CA MET A 401 13.24 13.60 -39.87
C MET A 401 13.77 13.38 -41.28
N ALA A 402 14.65 12.39 -41.50
CA ALA A 402 15.13 12.02 -42.83
C ALA A 402 13.99 11.43 -43.68
N ILE A 403 13.13 10.58 -43.09
CA ILE A 403 11.93 10.06 -43.76
C ILE A 403 10.96 11.21 -44.09
N LEU A 404 10.73 12.13 -43.15
CA LEU A 404 9.86 13.28 -43.37
C LEU A 404 10.37 14.18 -44.49
N ARG A 405 11.68 14.49 -44.50
CA ARG A 405 12.31 15.26 -45.59
C ARG A 405 12.09 14.62 -46.95
N LYS A 406 12.19 13.29 -47.06
CA LYS A 406 11.93 12.56 -48.31
C LYS A 406 10.45 12.59 -48.74
N LYS A 407 9.51 12.75 -47.80
CA LYS A 407 8.08 12.84 -48.11
C LYS A 407 7.64 14.24 -48.51
N LEU A 408 8.37 15.27 -48.06
CA LEU A 408 8.07 16.68 -48.33
C LEU A 408 8.87 17.28 -49.50
N ALA A 409 9.90 16.56 -49.96
CA ALA A 409 10.59 16.82 -51.23
C ALA A 409 9.82 16.15 -52.36
#